data_AF-A0A1H0D4B8-F1
#
_entry.id   AF-A0A1H0D4B8-F1
#
_cell.length_a   1.000
_cell.length_b   1.000
_cell.length_c   1.000
_cell.angle_alpha   90.00
_cell.angle_beta   90.00
_cell.angle_gamma   90.00
#
_symmetry.space_group_name_H-M   'P 1'
#
loop_
_entity.id
_entity.type
_entity.pdbx_description
1 polymer ?
#
loop_
_entity_poly.entity_id
_entity_poly.type
_entity_poly.pdbx_seq_one_letter_code
_entity_poly.pdbx_strand_id
1 'polypeptide(L)'
;MQMVALAAGSSKETLYRHFGSKEDLFIEVVNARNNEVRQVLDANLASEGPIPIVLRSVGIALLDCMCSPTVVALARMIVNETHRHPALGEAFYAMAPGRTLQKLTGYLAEARARGEFTGDDPERAAEIFTGSIMGKFVPLMLFTPHAFAITPAQIERHVTEAVAVFVARYGARG
;
A
#
# COMPACT_ATOMS: atom_id res chain seq x y z
N MET A 1 10.22 -12.38 -20.38
CA MET A 1 10.32 -11.50 -21.56
C MET A 1 9.65 -12.07 -22.81
N GLN A 2 10.01 -13.26 -23.32
CA GLN A 2 9.45 -13.77 -24.59
C GLN A 2 7.91 -13.88 -24.62
N MET A 3 7.29 -14.47 -23.59
CA MET A 3 5.82 -14.51 -23.48
C MET A 3 5.18 -13.13 -23.35
N VAL A 4 5.86 -12.18 -22.70
CA VAL A 4 5.35 -10.81 -22.54
C VAL A 4 5.45 -10.05 -23.86
N ALA A 5 6.52 -10.25 -24.62
CA ALA A 5 6.69 -9.68 -25.96
C ALA A 5 5.57 -10.15 -26.89
N LEU A 6 5.30 -11.46 -26.92
CA LEU A 6 4.18 -12.05 -27.67
C LEU A 6 2.82 -11.45 -27.27
N ALA A 7 2.54 -11.36 -25.97
CA ALA A 7 1.29 -10.77 -25.47
C ALA A 7 1.15 -9.28 -25.77
N ALA A 8 2.27 -8.53 -25.80
CA ALA A 8 2.31 -7.10 -26.10
C ALA A 8 2.42 -6.77 -27.60
N GLY A 9 2.40 -7.78 -28.49
CA GLY A 9 2.62 -7.58 -29.93
C GLY A 9 4.01 -6.99 -30.25
N SER A 10 5.01 -7.26 -29.41
CA SER A 10 6.36 -6.70 -29.50
C SER A 10 7.41 -7.82 -29.66
N SER A 11 8.67 -7.44 -29.91
CA SER A 11 9.78 -8.39 -29.94
C SER A 11 10.49 -8.48 -28.58
N LYS A 12 11.18 -9.59 -28.32
CA LYS A 12 11.99 -9.76 -27.11
C LYS A 12 13.06 -8.67 -27.06
N GLU A 13 13.75 -8.41 -28.17
CA GLU A 13 14.77 -7.37 -28.32
C GLU A 13 14.20 -5.96 -28.04
N THR A 14 12.97 -5.68 -28.47
CA THR A 14 12.30 -4.39 -28.18
C THR A 14 12.07 -4.23 -26.68
N LEU A 15 11.57 -5.25 -25.98
CA LEU A 15 11.37 -5.19 -24.53
C LEU A 15 12.69 -5.07 -23.77
N TYR A 16 13.74 -5.80 -24.15
CA TYR A 16 15.06 -5.64 -23.54
C TYR A 16 15.67 -4.25 -23.80
N ARG A 17 15.43 -3.65 -24.97
CA ARG A 17 15.88 -2.28 -25.25
C ARG A 17 15.13 -1.23 -24.41
N HIS A 18 13.84 -1.44 -24.18
CA HIS A 18 12.99 -0.49 -23.47
C HIS A 18 13.15 -0.58 -21.95
N PHE A 19 13.30 -1.80 -21.43
CA PHE A 19 13.31 -2.05 -19.99
C PHE A 19 14.65 -2.57 -19.48
N GLY A 20 15.59 -3.03 -20.32
CA GLY A 20 16.88 -3.54 -19.87
C GLY A 20 16.83 -4.99 -19.38
N SER A 21 15.94 -5.30 -18.43
CA SER A 21 15.78 -6.64 -17.86
C SER A 21 14.31 -7.00 -17.59
N LYS A 22 14.04 -8.28 -17.28
CA LYS A 22 12.68 -8.72 -16.89
C LYS A 22 12.27 -8.07 -15.58
N GLU A 23 13.24 -7.81 -14.73
CA GLU A 23 13.17 -7.24 -13.40
C GLU A 23 12.81 -5.75 -13.48
N ASP A 24 13.45 -5.01 -14.38
CA ASP A 24 13.14 -3.61 -14.63
C ASP A 24 11.76 -3.42 -15.29
N LEU A 25 11.40 -4.28 -16.25
CA LEU A 25 10.03 -4.32 -16.77
C LEU A 25 9.02 -4.57 -15.65
N PHE A 26 9.37 -5.45 -14.71
CA PHE A 26 8.53 -5.77 -13.58
C PHE A 26 8.36 -4.54 -12.66
N ILE A 27 9.46 -3.86 -12.30
CA ILE A 27 9.44 -2.61 -11.54
C ILE A 27 8.57 -1.55 -12.23
N GLU A 28 8.65 -1.42 -13.56
CA GLU A 28 7.82 -0.47 -14.31
C GLU A 28 6.32 -0.84 -14.28
N VAL A 29 5.97 -2.13 -14.37
CA VAL A 29 4.58 -2.58 -14.20
C VAL A 29 4.07 -2.28 -12.80
N VAL A 30 4.90 -2.47 -11.76
CA VAL A 30 4.57 -2.07 -10.39
C VAL A 30 4.35 -0.56 -10.31
N ASN A 31 5.29 0.24 -10.82
CA ASN A 31 5.25 1.71 -10.82
C ASN A 31 3.95 2.22 -11.44
N ALA A 32 3.61 1.72 -12.64
CA ALA A 32 2.42 2.13 -13.37
C ALA A 32 1.13 1.83 -12.59
N ARG A 33 1.02 0.64 -11.97
CA ARG A 33 -0.17 0.24 -11.20
C ARG A 33 -0.28 0.94 -9.85
N ASN A 34 0.86 1.21 -9.22
CA ASN A 34 0.88 1.91 -7.95
C ASN A 34 0.49 3.39 -8.10
N ASN A 35 0.58 3.96 -9.30
CA ASN A 35 0.27 5.38 -9.54
C ASN A 35 -1.19 5.76 -9.24
N GLU A 36 -2.16 4.91 -9.57
CA GLU A 36 -3.59 5.16 -9.30
C GLU A 36 -3.86 5.21 -7.79
N VAL A 37 -3.28 4.26 -7.06
CA VAL A 37 -3.40 4.16 -5.59
C VAL A 37 -2.69 5.31 -4.91
N ARG A 38 -1.53 5.71 -5.43
CA ARG A 38 -0.78 6.89 -4.98
C ARG A 38 -1.63 8.15 -5.07
N GLN A 39 -2.35 8.36 -6.18
CA GLN A 39 -3.21 9.54 -6.35
C GLN A 39 -4.36 9.56 -5.34
N VAL A 40 -5.01 8.41 -5.10
CA VAL A 40 -6.08 8.31 -4.10
C VAL A 40 -5.55 8.57 -2.67
N LEU A 41 -4.40 8.00 -2.32
CA LEU A 41 -3.78 8.23 -1.02
C LEU A 41 -3.37 9.69 -0.83
N ASP A 42 -2.73 10.28 -1.84
CA ASP A 42 -2.30 11.68 -1.79
C ASP A 42 -3.52 12.61 -1.66
N ALA A 43 -4.62 12.34 -2.38
CA ALA A 43 -5.85 13.11 -2.28
C ALA A 43 -6.52 12.98 -0.90
N ASN A 44 -6.58 11.78 -0.34
CA ASN A 44 -7.16 11.55 0.98
C ASN A 44 -6.36 12.24 2.08
N LEU A 45 -5.02 12.14 2.04
CA LEU A 45 -4.14 12.75 3.04
C LEU A 45 -4.05 14.27 2.92
N ALA A 46 -4.36 14.83 1.74
CA ALA A 46 -4.49 16.27 1.55
C ALA A 46 -5.86 16.83 2.00
N SER A 47 -6.79 15.97 2.44
CA SER A 47 -8.10 16.40 2.91
C SER A 47 -8.02 17.11 4.26
N GLU A 48 -8.66 18.27 4.37
CA GLU A 48 -8.79 19.06 5.61
C GLU A 48 -9.84 18.49 6.60
N GLY A 49 -10.22 17.22 6.45
CA GLY A 49 -11.23 16.57 7.28
C GLY A 49 -10.70 16.11 8.65
N PRO A 50 -11.60 15.77 9.59
CA PRO A 50 -11.21 15.18 10.87
C PRO A 50 -10.36 13.92 10.68
N ILE A 51 -9.32 13.74 11.51
CA ILE A 51 -8.42 12.56 11.48
C ILE A 51 -9.17 11.23 11.30
N PRO A 52 -10.27 10.92 12.02
CA PRO A 52 -10.96 9.65 11.85
C PRO A 52 -11.49 9.44 10.42
N ILE A 53 -11.96 10.50 9.77
CA ILE A 53 -12.50 10.45 8.41
C ILE A 53 -11.37 10.23 7.41
N VAL A 54 -10.28 10.98 7.54
CA VAL A 54 -9.11 10.85 6.66
C VAL A 54 -8.49 9.45 6.78
N LEU A 55 -8.24 8.99 8.00
CA LEU A 55 -7.64 7.67 8.24
C LEU A 55 -8.54 6.54 7.75
N ARG A 56 -9.87 6.68 7.86
CA ARG A 56 -10.82 5.71 7.30
C ARG A 56 -10.70 5.62 5.79
N SER A 57 -10.73 6.75 5.09
CA SER A 57 -10.57 6.79 3.62
C SER A 57 -9.23 6.21 3.17
N VAL A 58 -8.15 6.52 3.89
CA VAL A 58 -6.81 5.95 3.66
C VAL A 58 -6.81 4.43 3.85
N GLY A 59 -7.34 3.93 4.97
CA GLY A 59 -7.38 2.50 5.27
C GLY A 59 -8.16 1.69 4.23
N ILE A 60 -9.31 2.20 3.78
CA ILE A 60 -10.11 1.57 2.72
C ILE A 60 -9.33 1.51 1.41
N ALA A 61 -8.76 2.64 0.98
CA ALA A 61 -7.96 2.71 -0.25
C ALA A 61 -6.75 1.75 -0.23
N LEU A 62 -6.10 1.60 0.93
CA LEU A 62 -5.00 0.65 1.10
C LEU A 62 -5.46 -0.81 0.95
N LEU A 63 -6.56 -1.18 1.60
CA LEU A 63 -7.09 -2.55 1.53
C LEU A 63 -7.66 -2.87 0.14
N ASP A 64 -8.37 -1.94 -0.51
CA ASP A 64 -8.89 -2.14 -1.87
C ASP A 64 -7.75 -2.36 -2.88
N CYS A 65 -6.68 -1.56 -2.78
CA CYS A 65 -5.47 -1.77 -3.57
C CYS A 65 -4.85 -3.15 -3.33
N MET A 66 -4.52 -3.43 -2.07
CA MET A 66 -3.78 -4.63 -1.70
C MET A 66 -4.54 -5.91 -2.02
N CYS A 67 -5.86 -5.91 -1.82
CA CYS A 67 -6.70 -7.08 -2.05
C CYS A 67 -7.04 -7.28 -3.53
N SER A 68 -6.61 -6.38 -4.42
CA SER A 68 -6.82 -6.57 -5.85
C SER A 68 -6.05 -7.79 -6.38
N PRO A 69 -6.66 -8.65 -7.22
CA PRO A 69 -6.01 -9.87 -7.71
C PRO A 69 -4.63 -9.64 -8.35
N THR A 70 -4.48 -8.50 -9.03
CA THR A 70 -3.24 -8.07 -9.68
C THR A 70 -2.15 -7.79 -8.64
N VAL A 71 -2.44 -7.02 -7.60
CA VAL A 71 -1.45 -6.68 -6.55
C VAL A 71 -1.08 -7.91 -5.74
N VAL A 72 -2.05 -8.78 -5.45
CA VAL A 72 -1.82 -10.08 -4.80
C VAL A 72 -0.85 -10.95 -5.62
N ALA A 73 -1.09 -11.11 -6.92
CA ALA A 73 -0.23 -11.90 -7.80
C ALA A 73 1.18 -11.30 -7.90
N LEU A 74 1.27 -9.97 -7.99
CA LEU A 74 2.52 -9.24 -8.04
C LEU A 74 3.34 -9.43 -6.76
N ALA A 75 2.74 -9.21 -5.58
CA ALA A 75 3.41 -9.36 -4.29
C ALA A 75 3.95 -10.78 -4.11
N ARG A 76 3.18 -11.81 -4.49
CA ARG A 76 3.63 -13.21 -4.44
C ARG A 76 4.80 -13.49 -5.39
N MET A 77 4.79 -12.89 -6.59
CA MET A 77 5.92 -13.01 -7.51
C MET A 77 7.19 -12.41 -6.90
N ILE A 78 7.08 -11.22 -6.29
CA ILE A 78 8.21 -10.55 -5.64
C ILE A 78 8.76 -11.42 -4.52
N VAL A 79 7.89 -11.91 -3.62
CA VAL A 79 8.28 -12.79 -2.52
C VAL A 79 9.03 -14.04 -3.00
N ASN A 80 8.65 -14.60 -4.15
CA ASN A 80 9.35 -15.76 -4.73
C ASN A 80 10.72 -15.40 -5.34
N GLU A 81 10.89 -14.19 -5.85
CA GLU A 81 12.12 -13.75 -6.52
C GLU A 81 13.11 -13.05 -5.58
N THR A 82 12.67 -12.55 -4.41
CA THR A 82 13.51 -11.75 -3.50
C THR A 82 14.76 -12.50 -3.02
N HIS A 83 14.70 -13.83 -2.85
CA HIS A 83 15.88 -14.63 -2.50
C HIS A 83 16.98 -14.54 -3.56
N ARG A 84 16.61 -14.46 -4.85
CA ARG A 84 17.56 -14.40 -5.97
C ARG A 84 17.90 -12.96 -6.35
N HIS A 85 16.95 -12.05 -6.15
CA HIS A 85 17.01 -10.66 -6.55
C HIS A 85 16.51 -9.75 -5.40
N PRO A 86 17.31 -9.55 -4.33
CA PRO A 86 16.89 -8.76 -3.16
C PRO A 86 16.44 -7.33 -3.51
N ALA A 87 17.10 -6.71 -4.49
CA ALA A 87 16.77 -5.37 -4.98
C ALA A 87 15.31 -5.22 -5.45
N LEU A 88 14.66 -6.29 -5.92
CA LEU A 88 13.23 -6.25 -6.28
C LEU A 88 12.35 -6.00 -5.05
N GLY A 89 12.68 -6.64 -3.93
CA GLY A 89 11.96 -6.45 -2.67
C GLY A 89 12.14 -5.04 -2.12
N GLU A 90 13.36 -4.52 -2.16
CA GLU A 90 13.70 -3.16 -1.73
C GLU A 90 12.98 -2.10 -2.57
N ALA A 91 13.05 -2.23 -3.90
CA ALA A 91 12.36 -1.33 -4.82
C ALA A 91 10.85 -1.35 -4.58
N PHE A 92 10.25 -2.53 -4.45
CA PHE A 92 8.82 -2.66 -4.16
C PHE A 92 8.44 -2.03 -2.83
N TYR A 93 9.22 -2.29 -1.77
CA TYR A 93 8.99 -1.70 -0.45
C TYR A 93 9.03 -0.18 -0.52
N ALA A 94 10.09 0.40 -1.09
CA ALA A 94 10.26 1.85 -1.20
C ALA A 94 9.12 2.50 -2.01
N MET A 95 8.67 1.84 -3.08
CA MET A 95 7.65 2.39 -3.96
C MET A 95 6.24 2.35 -3.38
N ALA A 96 5.92 1.30 -2.63
CA ALA A 96 4.57 1.04 -2.10
C ALA A 96 4.52 1.18 -0.56
N PRO A 97 4.78 0.16 0.29
CA PRO A 97 4.67 0.27 1.75
C PRO A 97 5.41 1.47 2.36
N GLY A 98 6.66 1.69 1.98
CA GLY A 98 7.51 2.76 2.51
C GLY A 98 6.98 4.15 2.17
N ARG A 99 6.47 4.36 0.95
CA ARG A 99 5.83 5.62 0.57
C ARG A 99 4.56 5.89 1.37
N THR A 100 3.72 4.88 1.56
CA THR A 100 2.50 5.02 2.39
C THR A 100 2.86 5.44 3.81
N LEU A 101 3.86 4.78 4.40
CA LEU A 101 4.35 5.11 5.73
C LEU A 101 4.86 6.56 5.80
N GLN A 102 5.70 6.96 4.85
CA GLN A 102 6.24 8.32 4.77
C GLN A 102 5.13 9.38 4.68
N LYS A 103 4.13 9.16 3.82
CA LYS A 103 3.02 10.09 3.62
C LYS A 103 2.14 10.21 4.86
N LEU A 104 1.79 9.09 5.49
CA LEU A 104 1.01 9.10 6.72
C LEU A 104 1.77 9.75 7.88
N THR A 105 3.08 9.52 7.96
CA THR A 105 3.95 10.18 8.95
C THR A 105 3.90 11.70 8.79
N GLY A 106 4.02 12.21 7.56
CA GLY A 106 3.89 13.65 7.27
C GLY A 106 2.53 14.21 7.68
N TYR A 107 1.45 13.52 7.31
CA TYR A 107 0.09 13.92 7.71
C TYR A 107 -0.09 13.99 9.23
N LEU A 108 0.39 12.98 9.96
CA LEU A 108 0.29 12.96 11.43
C LEU A 108 1.17 14.02 12.09
N ALA A 109 2.33 14.35 11.51
CA ALA A 109 3.18 15.44 11.98
C ALA A 109 2.48 16.81 11.82
N GLU A 110 1.80 17.03 10.69
CA GLU A 110 0.99 18.24 10.48
C GLU A 110 -0.21 18.29 11.42
N ALA A 111 -0.91 17.16 11.61
CA ALA A 111 -2.03 17.06 12.55
C ALA A 111 -1.58 17.32 14.00
N ARG A 112 -0.36 16.90 14.36
CA ARG A 112 0.26 17.23 15.66
C ARG A 112 0.47 18.73 15.81
N ALA A 113 0.97 19.40 14.77
CA ALA A 113 1.18 20.84 14.77
C ALA A 113 -0.14 21.63 14.91
N ARG A 114 -1.26 21.06 14.45
CA ARG A 114 -2.62 21.60 14.65
C ARG A 114 -3.26 21.22 16.00
N GLY A 115 -2.62 20.37 16.81
CA GLY A 115 -3.15 19.89 18.08
C GLY A 115 -4.24 18.82 17.96
N GLU A 116 -4.45 18.25 16.78
CA GLU A 116 -5.48 17.23 16.52
C GLU A 116 -4.99 15.80 16.84
N PHE A 117 -3.67 15.60 16.82
CA PHE A 117 -2.99 14.35 17.13
C PHE A 117 -2.07 14.53 18.35
N THR A 118 -2.15 13.63 19.33
CA THR A 118 -1.44 13.72 20.62
C THR A 118 -0.26 12.77 20.77
N GLY A 119 0.08 11.99 19.73
CA GLY A 119 1.26 11.13 19.79
C GLY A 119 2.57 11.91 19.72
N ASP A 120 3.59 11.44 20.43
CA ASP A 120 4.93 12.05 20.42
C ASP A 120 5.76 11.67 19.21
N ASP A 121 5.46 10.51 18.61
CA ASP A 121 6.16 9.95 17.47
C ASP A 121 5.15 9.66 16.33
N PRO A 122 5.01 10.57 15.37
CA PRO A 122 4.14 10.40 14.21
C PRO A 122 4.49 9.17 13.35
N GLU A 123 5.78 8.85 13.22
CA GLU A 123 6.23 7.70 12.43
C GLU A 123 5.79 6.40 13.10
N ARG A 124 6.03 6.28 14.41
CA ARG A 124 5.59 5.11 15.16
C ARG A 124 4.07 4.93 15.16
N ALA A 125 3.32 6.04 15.22
CA ALA A 125 1.87 5.98 15.10
C ALA A 125 1.43 5.52 13.70
N ALA A 126 2.10 6.00 12.65
CA ALA A 126 1.84 5.56 11.27
C ALA A 126 2.16 4.06 11.06
N GLU A 127 3.25 3.54 11.64
CA GLU A 127 3.57 2.11 11.64
C GLU A 127 2.49 1.28 12.32
N ILE A 128 2.03 1.71 13.50
CA ILE A 128 0.97 1.01 14.24
C ILE A 128 -0.34 1.01 13.45
N PHE A 129 -0.71 2.15 12.85
CA PHE A 129 -1.92 2.25 12.05
C PHE A 129 -1.85 1.37 10.80
N THR A 130 -0.78 1.48 10.01
CA THR A 130 -0.62 0.66 8.80
C THR A 130 -0.54 -0.83 9.14
N GLY A 131 0.13 -1.20 10.23
CA GLY A 131 0.15 -2.57 10.74
C GLY A 131 -1.24 -3.08 11.15
N SER A 132 -2.06 -2.26 11.81
CA SER A 132 -3.42 -2.66 12.23
C SER A 132 -4.36 -2.81 11.03
N ILE A 133 -4.21 -1.98 10.00
CA ILE A 133 -4.96 -2.11 8.74
C ILE A 133 -4.56 -3.39 8.00
N MET A 134 -3.26 -3.62 7.81
CA MET A 134 -2.76 -4.63 6.88
C MET A 134 -2.55 -6.01 7.50
N GLY A 135 -2.35 -6.09 8.82
CA GLY A 135 -1.79 -7.26 9.51
C GLY A 135 -2.57 -8.56 9.33
N LYS A 136 -3.91 -8.48 9.24
CA LYS A 136 -4.76 -9.64 8.93
C LYS A 136 -4.71 -10.03 7.45
N PHE A 137 -4.62 -9.04 6.57
CA PHE A 137 -4.85 -9.19 5.14
C PHE A 137 -3.62 -9.68 4.39
N VAL A 138 -2.42 -9.25 4.80
CA VAL A 138 -1.16 -9.69 4.17
C VAL A 138 -1.00 -11.22 4.21
N PRO A 139 -1.19 -11.93 5.35
CA PRO A 139 -1.15 -13.39 5.36
C PRO A 139 -2.21 -14.04 4.47
N LEU A 140 -3.44 -13.51 4.43
CA LEU A 140 -4.52 -14.03 3.57
C LEU A 140 -4.16 -13.91 2.09
N MET A 141 -3.64 -12.74 1.70
CA MET A 141 -3.16 -12.46 0.35
C MET A 141 -2.04 -13.42 -0.07
N LEU A 142 -1.05 -13.65 0.81
CA LEU A 142 0.15 -14.40 0.45
C LEU A 142 -0.08 -15.92 0.47
N PHE A 143 -0.82 -16.42 1.46
CA PHE A 143 -0.93 -17.86 1.73
C PHE A 143 -2.22 -18.49 1.23
N THR A 144 -3.33 -17.74 1.18
CA THR A 144 -4.65 -18.28 0.83
C THR A 144 -5.47 -17.40 -0.13
N PRO A 145 -4.90 -16.93 -1.27
CA PRO A 145 -5.57 -15.93 -2.12
C PRO A 145 -6.84 -16.43 -2.84
N HIS A 146 -7.06 -17.75 -2.88
CA HIS A 146 -8.27 -18.36 -3.46
C HIS A 146 -9.33 -18.74 -2.42
N ALA A 147 -8.97 -18.72 -1.13
CA ALA A 147 -9.83 -19.22 -0.06
C ALA A 147 -10.77 -18.14 0.51
N PHE A 148 -10.57 -16.87 0.15
CA PHE A 148 -11.28 -15.76 0.76
C PHE A 148 -11.59 -14.66 -0.27
N ALA A 149 -12.88 -14.37 -0.47
CA ALA A 149 -13.31 -13.15 -1.13
C ALA A 149 -13.53 -12.08 -0.05
N ILE A 150 -12.67 -11.07 -0.05
CA ILE A 150 -12.79 -9.96 0.89
C ILE A 150 -13.84 -8.99 0.36
N THR A 151 -14.93 -8.82 1.10
CA THR A 151 -16.01 -7.94 0.69
C THR A 151 -15.74 -6.50 1.14
N PRO A 152 -16.27 -5.49 0.41
CA PRO A 152 -16.18 -4.10 0.83
C PRO A 152 -16.69 -3.88 2.26
N ALA A 153 -17.75 -4.59 2.68
CA ALA A 153 -18.29 -4.51 4.04
C ALA A 153 -17.32 -5.05 5.12
N GLN A 154 -16.49 -6.04 4.78
CA GLN A 154 -15.46 -6.56 5.69
C GLN A 154 -14.29 -5.60 5.83
N ILE A 155 -13.85 -5.00 4.72
CA ILE A 155 -12.84 -3.93 4.71
C ILE A 155 -13.33 -2.79 5.59
N GLU A 156 -14.54 -2.30 5.31
CA GLU A 156 -15.16 -1.18 6.01
C GLU A 156 -15.23 -1.38 7.53
N ARG A 157 -15.70 -2.56 7.95
CA ARG A 157 -15.77 -2.93 9.38
C ARG A 157 -14.39 -2.96 10.01
N HIS A 158 -13.40 -3.56 9.35
CA HIS A 158 -12.04 -3.67 9.87
C HIS A 158 -11.38 -2.29 10.00
N VAL A 159 -11.48 -1.46 8.97
CA VAL A 159 -10.90 -0.11 8.99
C VAL A 159 -11.56 0.75 10.04
N THR A 160 -12.89 0.71 10.17
CA THR A 160 -13.61 1.47 11.19
C THR A 160 -13.11 1.14 12.60
N GLU A 161 -12.93 -0.15 12.91
CA GLU A 161 -12.41 -0.57 14.21
C GLU A 161 -10.95 -0.13 14.42
N ALA A 162 -10.09 -0.30 13.41
CA ALA A 162 -8.69 0.12 13.47
C ALA A 162 -8.55 1.64 13.71
N VAL A 163 -9.41 2.44 13.06
CA VAL A 163 -9.48 3.89 13.26
C VAL A 163 -9.96 4.22 14.67
N ALA A 164 -10.99 3.54 15.18
CA ALA A 164 -11.50 3.76 16.53
C ALA A 164 -10.40 3.51 17.59
N VAL A 165 -9.65 2.42 17.45
CA VAL A 165 -8.51 2.10 18.33
C VAL A 165 -7.42 3.17 18.21
N PHE A 166 -7.09 3.61 16.99
CA PHE A 166 -6.09 4.65 16.77
C PHE A 166 -6.48 5.96 17.44
N VAL A 167 -7.73 6.41 17.24
CA VAL A 167 -8.25 7.68 17.77
C VAL A 167 -8.38 7.62 19.29
N ALA A 168 -8.78 6.47 19.86
CA ALA A 168 -8.81 6.31 21.31
C ALA A 168 -7.42 6.48 21.95
N ARG A 169 -6.35 6.10 21.23
CA ARG A 169 -4.96 6.22 21.70
C ARG A 169 -4.33 7.59 21.42
N TYR A 170 -4.61 8.18 20.26
CA TYR A 170 -3.86 9.32 19.72
C TYR A 170 -4.71 10.56 19.40
N GLY A 171 -6.03 10.48 19.49
CA GLY A 171 -6.91 11.62 19.27
C GLY A 171 -6.68 12.71 20.32
N ALA A 172 -6.86 13.97 19.92
CA ALA A 172 -6.98 15.06 20.87
C ALA A 172 -8.14 14.79 21.85
N ARG A 173 -7.87 14.92 23.14
CA ARG A 173 -8.93 14.94 24.15
C ARG A 173 -9.55 16.33 24.10
N GLY A 174 -10.69 16.44 23.42
CA GLY A 174 -11.62 17.55 23.62
C GLY A 174 -12.28 17.46 24.99
#